data_AF-A0A409V6I0-F1
#
_entry.id   AF-A0A409V6I0-F1
#
_cell.length_a   1.000
_cell.length_b   1.000
_cell.length_c   1.000
_cell.angle_alpha   90.00
_cell.angle_beta   90.00
_cell.angle_gamma   90.00
#
_symmetry.space_group_name_H-M   'P 1'
#
loop_
_entity.id
_entity.type
_entity.pdbx_description
1 polymer ?
#
loop_
_entity_poly.entity_id
_entity_poly.type
_entity_poly.pdbx_seq_one_letter_code
_entity_poly.pdbx_strand_id
1 'polypeptide(L)'
;MGLQMSIAVQNGTTYNGNKTLIKCLNAELEIPKCEVIHIAIVCAGHSATRSVVTLIKSVLFYRKNPLHFHFISDHIAQLILTQLFETWNVPEVNFSFYSTDKVQEDVVWISNKHYSGVFGLMKLTLPKTLPQNLT
;
A
#
# COMPACT_ATOMS: atom_id res chain seq x y z
N MET A 1 22.04 13.88 -11.70
CA MET A 1 21.53 14.53 -10.47
C MET A 1 21.17 13.43 -9.50
N GLY A 2 22.13 12.98 -8.69
CA GLY A 2 21.90 11.94 -7.68
C GLY A 2 21.66 12.60 -6.33
N LEU A 3 20.49 12.40 -5.73
CA LEU A 3 20.28 12.77 -4.33
C LEU A 3 21.02 11.77 -3.44
N GLN A 4 22.07 12.24 -2.79
CA GLN A 4 22.75 11.52 -1.72
C GLN A 4 21.93 11.69 -0.43
N MET A 5 21.34 10.62 0.06
CA MET A 5 20.64 10.60 1.35
C MET A 5 21.70 10.54 2.45
N SER A 6 21.99 11.67 3.08
CA SER A 6 22.89 11.74 4.23
C SER A 6 22.12 11.34 5.49
N ILE A 7 22.44 10.18 6.05
CA ILE A 7 21.94 9.76 7.36
C ILE A 7 22.74 10.51 8.42
N ALA A 8 22.07 11.31 9.24
CA ALA A 8 22.71 12.01 10.35
C ALA A 8 23.08 11.00 11.45
N VAL A 9 24.38 10.81 11.67
CA VAL A 9 24.93 10.08 12.82
C VAL A 9 25.13 11.08 13.95
N GLN A 10 24.42 10.93 15.07
CA GLN A 10 24.74 11.62 16.32
C GLN A 10 25.47 10.67 17.26
N ASN A 11 26.67 11.06 17.68
CA ASN A 11 27.57 10.29 18.53
C ASN A 11 27.06 10.22 19.98
N GLY A 12 26.52 9.06 20.38
CA GLY A 12 26.34 8.68 21.78
C GLY A 12 27.35 7.58 22.12
N THR A 13 28.52 7.96 22.63
CA THR A 13 29.56 7.00 23.03
C THR A 13 29.46 6.69 24.51
N THR A 14 29.05 5.47 24.87
CA THR A 14 29.39 4.87 26.16
C THR A 14 30.26 3.65 25.88
N TYR A 15 31.57 3.81 26.04
CA TYR A 15 32.55 2.73 25.86
C TYR A 15 32.64 1.91 27.15
N ASN A 16 32.30 0.63 27.08
CA ASN A 16 32.90 -0.38 27.94
C ASN A 16 33.21 -1.62 27.10
N GLY A 17 34.34 -2.27 27.40
CA GLY A 17 34.98 -3.25 26.53
C GLY A 17 34.07 -4.41 26.06
N ASN A 18 34.37 -4.89 24.85
CA ASN A 18 33.76 -5.97 24.08
C ASN A 18 32.62 -5.59 23.13
N LYS A 19 32.92 -5.69 21.82
CA LYS A 19 32.04 -5.59 20.64
C LYS A 19 31.01 -4.47 20.70
N THR A 20 31.33 -3.33 20.06
CA THR A 20 30.36 -2.29 19.72
C THR A 20 29.21 -2.88 18.90
N LEU A 21 28.09 -3.17 19.58
CA LEU A 21 26.84 -3.57 18.95
C LEU A 21 26.20 -2.29 18.44
N ILE A 22 26.37 -2.02 17.15
CA ILE A 22 25.69 -0.91 16.46
C ILE A 22 24.20 -1.24 16.51
N LYS A 23 23.49 -0.60 17.44
CA LYS A 23 22.04 -0.78 17.58
C LYS A 23 21.38 0.19 16.60
N CYS A 24 20.80 -0.33 15.52
CA CYS A 24 19.98 0.45 14.62
C CYS A 24 18.84 1.10 15.44
N LEU A 25 18.76 2.44 15.45
CA LEU A 25 17.71 3.15 16.18
C LEU A 25 16.30 2.85 15.65
N ASN A 26 16.21 2.41 14.39
CA ASN A 26 15.00 1.85 13.80
C ASN A 26 15.10 0.32 13.83
N ALA A 27 15.03 -0.27 15.02
CA ALA A 27 14.77 -1.70 15.11
C ALA A 27 13.39 -1.92 14.48
N GLU A 28 13.37 -2.55 13.31
CA GLU A 28 12.13 -2.86 12.61
C GLU A 28 11.24 -3.66 13.56
N LEU A 29 10.02 -3.18 13.79
CA LEU A 29 9.05 -3.93 14.58
C LEU A 29 8.90 -5.29 13.90
N GLU A 30 9.24 -6.38 14.61
CA GLU A 30 9.04 -7.72 14.07
C GLU A 30 7.54 -7.98 13.95
N ILE A 31 6.99 -7.70 12.76
CA ILE A 31 5.61 -8.07 12.43
C ILE A 31 5.56 -9.61 12.51
N PRO A 32 4.66 -10.19 13.30
CA PRO A 32 4.50 -11.64 13.37
C PRO A 32 4.35 -12.21 11.96
N LYS A 33 5.14 -13.24 11.61
CA LYS A 33 5.24 -13.79 10.24
C LYS A 33 3.90 -14.32 9.67
N CYS A 34 2.88 -14.45 10.51
CA CYS A 34 1.56 -14.97 10.14
C CYS A 34 0.45 -13.91 10.13
N GLU A 35 0.75 -12.65 10.44
CA GLU A 35 -0.25 -11.59 10.38
C GLU A 35 -0.49 -11.15 8.93
N VAL A 36 -1.76 -11.03 8.54
CA VAL A 36 -2.15 -10.57 7.19
C VAL A 36 -1.94 -9.06 7.11
N ILE A 37 -1.16 -8.61 6.13
CA ILE A 37 -0.99 -7.18 5.87
C ILE A 37 -2.08 -6.73 4.89
N HIS A 38 -2.94 -5.83 5.37
CA HIS A 38 -4.01 -5.22 4.57
C HIS A 38 -3.49 -3.98 3.82
N ILE A 39 -3.62 -3.97 2.50
CA ILE A 39 -3.13 -2.88 1.64
C ILE A 39 -4.31 -2.29 0.87
N ALA A 40 -4.66 -1.04 1.15
CA ALA A 40 -5.71 -0.34 0.42
C ALA A 40 -5.16 0.50 -0.74
N ILE A 41 -5.74 0.37 -1.93
CA ILE A 41 -5.32 1.06 -3.16
C ILE A 41 -6.55 1.63 -3.86
N VAL A 42 -6.53 2.92 -4.17
CA VAL A 42 -7.48 3.49 -5.14
C VAL A 42 -6.90 3.33 -6.54
N CYS A 43 -7.59 2.61 -7.41
CA CYS A 43 -7.16 2.36 -8.78
C CYS A 43 -8.37 2.40 -9.72
N ALA A 44 -8.43 3.42 -10.60
CA ALA A 44 -9.52 3.59 -11.56
C ALA A 44 -8.96 3.84 -12.97
N GLY A 45 -9.58 3.17 -13.95
CA GLY A 45 -9.24 3.28 -15.36
C GLY A 45 -8.00 2.49 -15.81
N HIS A 46 -7.90 2.30 -17.12
CA HIS A 46 -6.90 1.44 -17.77
C HIS A 46 -5.44 1.91 -17.61
N SER A 47 -5.20 3.22 -17.55
CA SER A 47 -3.85 3.76 -17.38
C SER A 47 -3.31 3.53 -15.96
N ALA A 48 -4.17 3.67 -14.95
CA ALA A 48 -3.78 3.49 -13.56
C ALA A 48 -3.45 2.03 -13.25
N THR A 49 -4.20 1.07 -13.81
CA THR A 49 -3.93 -0.37 -13.60
C THR A 49 -2.54 -0.76 -14.08
N ARG A 50 -2.07 -0.21 -15.21
CA ARG A 50 -0.70 -0.45 -15.71
C ARG A 50 0.37 -0.06 -14.70
N SER A 51 0.24 1.08 -14.05
CA SER A 51 1.17 1.52 -13.00
C SER A 51 1.05 0.67 -11.74
N VAL A 52 -0.17 0.31 -11.35
CA VAL A 52 -0.44 -0.52 -10.17
C VAL A 52 0.13 -1.93 -10.30
N VAL A 53 0.18 -2.51 -11.50
CA VAL A 53 0.82 -3.82 -11.73
C VAL A 53 2.28 -3.83 -11.27
N THR A 54 3.05 -2.77 -11.58
CA THR A 54 4.45 -2.66 -11.16
C THR A 54 4.56 -2.56 -9.63
N LEU A 55 3.68 -1.78 -8.99
CA LEU A 55 3.60 -1.67 -7.54
C LEU A 55 3.29 -3.04 -6.90
N ILE A 56 2.31 -3.77 -7.42
CA ILE A 56 1.97 -5.09 -6.87
C ILE A 56 3.16 -6.04 -7.01
N LYS A 57 3.83 -6.09 -8.18
CA LYS A 57 5.02 -6.94 -8.35
C LYS A 57 6.12 -6.62 -7.36
N SER A 58 6.40 -5.34 -7.11
CA SER A 58 7.44 -4.95 -6.15
C SER A 58 7.06 -5.34 -4.73
N VAL A 59 5.81 -5.14 -4.32
CA VAL A 59 5.29 -5.57 -3.01
C VAL A 59 5.40 -7.09 -2.87
N LEU A 60 4.95 -7.85 -3.88
CA LEU A 60 5.02 -9.31 -3.88
C LEU A 60 6.45 -9.85 -3.82
N PHE A 61 7.41 -9.16 -4.44
CA PHE A 61 8.81 -9.56 -4.43
C PHE A 61 9.46 -9.47 -3.04
N TYR A 62 9.04 -8.50 -2.22
CA TYR A 62 9.64 -8.25 -0.90
C TYR A 62 8.77 -8.72 0.28
N ARG A 63 7.56 -9.25 0.03
CA ARG A 63 6.66 -9.66 1.11
C ARG A 63 7.23 -10.82 1.93
N LYS A 64 6.99 -10.77 3.24
CA LYS A 64 7.25 -11.86 4.19
C LYS A 64 5.97 -12.41 4.83
N ASN A 65 4.84 -11.80 4.53
CA ASN A 65 3.54 -12.03 5.16
C ASN A 65 2.47 -12.32 4.10
N PRO A 66 1.37 -12.97 4.48
CA PRO A 66 0.14 -12.98 3.69
C PRO A 66 -0.36 -11.56 3.43
N LEU A 67 -0.91 -11.31 2.25
CA LEU A 67 -1.41 -10.00 1.86
C LEU A 67 -2.90 -10.04 1.54
N HIS A 68 -3.62 -8.97 1.90
CA HIS A 68 -4.97 -8.72 1.40
C HIS A 68 -5.03 -7.33 0.77
N PHE A 69 -5.20 -7.29 -0.55
CA PHE A 69 -5.37 -6.03 -1.29
C PHE A 69 -6.83 -5.59 -1.31
N HIS A 70 -7.09 -4.36 -0.88
CA HIS A 70 -8.41 -3.72 -0.93
C HIS A 70 -8.41 -2.64 -2.01
N PHE A 71 -9.11 -2.88 -3.10
CA PHE A 71 -9.16 -1.96 -4.24
C PHE A 71 -10.44 -1.13 -4.22
N ILE A 72 -10.32 0.19 -4.16
CA ILE A 72 -11.40 1.09 -4.57
C ILE A 72 -11.23 1.32 -6.07
N SER A 73 -12.14 0.78 -6.88
CA SER A 73 -11.97 0.70 -8.32
C SER A 73 -13.26 0.90 -9.10
N ASP A 74 -13.11 1.40 -10.33
CA ASP A 74 -14.17 1.36 -11.33
C ASP A 74 -14.27 -0.05 -11.94
N HIS A 75 -15.33 -0.29 -12.72
CA HIS A 75 -15.57 -1.60 -13.34
C HIS A 75 -14.43 -2.03 -14.27
N ILE A 76 -13.78 -1.09 -14.95
CA ILE A 76 -12.65 -1.37 -15.85
C ILE A 76 -11.44 -1.87 -15.05
N ALA A 77 -11.04 -1.16 -14.00
CA ALA A 77 -9.91 -1.57 -13.19
C ALA A 77 -10.18 -2.87 -12.45
N GLN A 78 -11.40 -3.08 -11.96
CA GLN A 78 -11.81 -4.33 -11.33
C GLN A 78 -11.65 -5.53 -12.29
N LEU A 79 -12.12 -5.43 -13.53
CA LEU A 79 -11.99 -6.51 -14.51
C LEU A 79 -10.51 -6.86 -14.77
N ILE A 80 -9.68 -5.85 -15.02
CA ILE A 80 -8.25 -6.02 -15.31
C ILE A 80 -7.52 -6.66 -14.12
N LEU A 81 -7.75 -6.13 -12.92
CA LEU A 81 -7.05 -6.59 -11.72
C LEU A 81 -7.55 -7.98 -11.29
N THR A 82 -8.82 -8.30 -11.46
CA THR A 82 -9.35 -9.65 -11.22
C THR A 82 -8.63 -10.66 -12.12
N GLN A 83 -8.60 -10.40 -13.43
CA GLN A 83 -7.87 -11.26 -14.37
C GLN A 83 -6.38 -11.38 -14.01
N LEU A 84 -5.75 -10.28 -13.58
CA LEU A 84 -4.35 -10.27 -13.17
C LEU A 84 -4.10 -11.21 -11.99
N PHE A 85 -4.86 -11.07 -10.90
CA PHE A 85 -4.64 -11.88 -9.70
C PHE A 85 -5.00 -13.34 -9.91
N GLU A 86 -6.08 -13.63 -10.65
CA GLU A 86 -6.47 -14.99 -10.99
C GLU A 86 -5.41 -15.68 -11.87
N THR A 87 -4.85 -14.98 -12.86
CA THR A 87 -3.82 -15.56 -13.74
C THR A 87 -2.46 -15.70 -13.08
N TRP A 88 -2.10 -14.79 -12.17
CA TRP A 88 -0.85 -14.92 -11.41
C TRP A 88 -0.93 -16.03 -10.37
N ASN A 89 -2.12 -16.27 -9.81
CA ASN A 89 -2.40 -17.34 -8.85
C ASN A 89 -1.37 -17.41 -7.71
N VAL A 90 -1.09 -16.26 -7.09
CA VAL A 90 -0.05 -16.13 -6.06
C VAL A 90 -0.60 -16.65 -4.72
N PRO A 91 0.10 -17.57 -4.02
CA PRO A 91 -0.36 -18.10 -2.75
C PRO A 91 -0.40 -17.03 -1.66
N GLU A 92 -1.35 -17.13 -0.73
CA GLU A 92 -1.50 -16.23 0.42
C GLU A 92 -1.69 -14.75 0.04
N VAL A 93 -2.30 -14.52 -1.13
CA VAL A 93 -2.68 -13.18 -1.59
C VAL A 93 -4.17 -13.18 -1.87
N ASN A 94 -4.91 -12.42 -1.06
CA ASN A 94 -6.33 -12.18 -1.24
C ASN A 94 -6.55 -10.77 -1.79
N PHE A 95 -7.70 -10.55 -2.43
CA PHE A 95 -8.10 -9.25 -2.90
C PHE A 95 -9.61 -9.03 -2.76
N SER A 96 -10.02 -7.77 -2.60
CA SER A 96 -11.42 -7.37 -2.53
C SER A 96 -11.62 -6.04 -3.24
N PHE A 97 -12.77 -5.88 -3.90
CA PHE A 97 -13.11 -4.69 -4.68
C PHE A 97 -14.27 -3.92 -4.07
N TYR A 98 -14.15 -2.59 -4.12
CA TYR A 98 -15.14 -1.63 -3.67
C TYR A 98 -15.38 -0.63 -4.81
N SER A 99 -16.64 -0.51 -5.25
CA SER A 99 -16.97 0.38 -6.37
C SER A 99 -16.74 1.85 -6.01
N THR A 100 -16.09 2.57 -6.93
CA THR A 100 -15.93 4.04 -6.88
C THR A 100 -17.27 4.77 -6.83
N ASP A 101 -18.30 4.22 -7.48
CA ASP A 101 -19.61 4.86 -7.61
C ASP A 101 -20.29 5.01 -6.25
N LYS A 102 -20.01 4.10 -5.31
CA LYS A 102 -20.57 4.12 -3.95
C LYS A 102 -19.97 5.20 -3.04
N VAL A 103 -18.80 5.74 -3.40
CA VAL A 103 -18.00 6.62 -2.52
C VAL A 103 -17.70 7.97 -3.16
N GLN A 104 -18.00 8.13 -4.45
CA GLN A 104 -17.72 9.37 -5.18
C GLN A 104 -18.46 10.57 -4.58
N GLU A 105 -19.73 10.40 -4.21
CA GLU A 105 -20.56 11.49 -3.66
C GLU A 105 -20.01 12.03 -2.33
N ASP A 106 -19.29 11.20 -1.56
CA ASP A 106 -18.70 11.60 -0.27
C ASP A 106 -17.56 12.62 -0.44
N VAL A 107 -16.95 12.70 -1.62
CA VAL A 107 -15.71 13.49 -1.86
C VAL A 107 -15.80 14.46 -3.04
N VAL A 108 -16.77 14.30 -3.95
CA VAL A 108 -16.87 15.12 -5.19
C VAL A 108 -17.06 16.61 -4.91
N TRP A 109 -17.61 16.96 -3.76
CA TRP A 109 -17.81 18.35 -3.33
C TRP A 109 -16.49 19.09 -3.03
N ILE A 110 -15.38 18.35 -2.81
CA ILE A 110 -14.07 18.93 -2.53
C ILE A 110 -13.40 19.35 -3.85
N SER A 111 -13.20 20.65 -4.02
CA SER A 111 -12.49 21.19 -5.17
C SER A 111 -11.05 20.64 -5.24
N ASN A 112 -10.61 20.20 -6.43
CA ASN A 112 -9.26 19.70 -6.65
C ASN A 112 -8.70 20.13 -8.01
N LYS A 113 -7.38 20.33 -8.09
CA LYS A 113 -6.63 20.61 -9.34
C LYS A 113 -5.60 19.53 -9.66
N HIS A 114 -5.62 18.43 -8.91
CA HIS A 114 -4.66 17.35 -9.07
C HIS A 114 -5.01 16.51 -10.29
N TYR A 115 -4.01 15.99 -10.99
CA TYR A 115 -4.25 15.19 -12.20
C TYR A 115 -5.06 13.91 -11.93
N SER A 116 -4.99 13.35 -10.71
CA SER A 116 -5.80 12.19 -10.30
C SER A 116 -7.26 12.53 -10.02
N GLY A 117 -7.63 13.82 -10.03
CA GLY A 117 -9.00 14.28 -9.84
C GLY A 117 -9.63 13.77 -8.55
N VAL A 118 -10.92 13.43 -8.64
CA VAL A 118 -11.72 12.90 -7.53
C VAL A 118 -11.19 11.56 -7.01
N PHE A 119 -10.53 10.74 -7.84
CA PHE A 119 -9.97 9.46 -7.41
C PHE A 119 -8.87 9.62 -6.35
N GLY A 120 -8.08 10.69 -6.42
CA GLY A 120 -7.09 10.99 -5.37
C GLY A 120 -7.72 11.29 -4.01
N LEU A 121 -8.96 11.77 -3.99
CA LEU A 121 -9.71 12.11 -2.78
C LEU A 121 -10.43 10.89 -2.19
N MET A 122 -10.75 9.87 -2.99
CA MET A 122 -11.44 8.66 -2.52
C MET A 122 -10.69 7.91 -1.41
N LYS A 123 -9.38 8.13 -1.24
CA LYS A 123 -8.64 7.61 -0.08
C LYS A 123 -9.23 8.07 1.27
N LEU A 124 -9.92 9.21 1.30
CA LEU A 124 -10.57 9.75 2.50
C LEU A 124 -11.79 8.92 2.92
N THR A 125 -12.33 8.08 2.03
CA THR A 125 -13.49 7.25 2.32
C THR A 125 -13.11 5.89 2.93
N LEU A 126 -11.81 5.57 3.00
CA LEU A 126 -11.32 4.28 3.49
C LEU A 126 -11.92 3.84 4.84
N PRO A 127 -12.05 4.71 5.87
CA PRO A 127 -12.64 4.30 7.15
C PRO A 127 -14.10 3.83 7.05
N LYS A 128 -14.85 4.32 6.05
CA LYS A 128 -16.24 3.92 5.77
C LYS A 128 -16.29 2.73 4.81
N THR A 129 -15.34 2.65 3.87
CA THR A 129 -15.35 1.65 2.80
C THR A 129 -14.83 0.29 3.25
N LEU A 130 -13.82 0.27 4.11
CA LEU A 130 -13.19 -0.97 4.56
C LEU A 130 -14.02 -1.67 5.66
N PRO A 131 -13.94 -3.01 5.77
CA PRO A 131 -14.57 -3.76 6.85
C PRO A 131 -14.12 -3.29 8.24
N GLN A 132 -15.07 -3.20 9.19
CA GLN A 132 -14.80 -2.71 10.55
C GLN A 132 -13.92 -3.63 11.40
N ASN A 133 -13.75 -4.89 10.97
CA ASN A 133 -12.93 -5.88 11.66
C ASN A 133 -11.45 -5.86 11.25
N LEU A 134 -11.01 -4.83 10.54
CA LEU A 134 -9.60 -4.63 10.12
C LEU A 134 -8.78 -3.76 11.10
N THR A 135 -9.37 -3.35 12.22
CA THR A 135 -8.77 -2.54 13.30
C THR A 135 -8.75 -3.32 14.61
#